data_AF-A0A1E3FKQ8-F1
#
_entry.id   AF-A0A1E3FKQ8-F1
#
_cell.length_a   1.000
_cell.length_b   1.000
_cell.length_c   1.000
_cell.angle_alpha   90.00
_cell.angle_beta   90.00
_cell.angle_gamma   90.00
#
_symmetry.space_group_name_H-M   'P 1'
#
loop_
_entity.id
_entity.type
_entity.pdbx_description
1 polymer ?
#
loop_
_entity_poly.entity_id
_entity_poly.type
_entity_poly.pdbx_seq_one_letter_code
_entity_poly.pdbx_strand_id
1 'polypeptide(L)' 'MTVAKSEVVSVRVEPHIKVALQSAAGREMRSLADMIEVMVVTYCRSQGYPLDGVPSDALPNNLPKDRQRD' A
#
# COMPACT_ATOMS: atom_id res chain seq x y z
N MET A 1 26.73 2.80 9.69
CA MET A 1 25.52 2.03 10.05
C MET A 1 24.79 1.72 8.76
N THR A 2 24.66 0.45 8.38
CA THR A 2 23.88 0.05 7.21
C THR A 2 22.40 0.24 7.53
N VAL A 3 21.74 1.19 6.86
CA VAL A 3 20.29 1.35 6.97
C VAL A 3 19.62 0.08 6.46
N ALA A 4 18.78 -0.55 7.28
CA ALA A 4 18.00 -1.69 6.84
C ALA A 4 17.03 -1.21 5.74
N LYS A 5 17.02 -1.91 4.61
CA LYS A 5 16.18 -1.56 3.46
C LYS A 5 14.69 -1.85 3.72
N SER A 6 14.39 -2.72 4.69
CA SER A 6 13.04 -3.18 4.99
C SER A 6 12.96 -3.71 6.42
N GLU A 7 11.81 -3.52 7.06
CA GLU A 7 11.47 -4.05 8.38
C GLU A 7 10.29 -5.03 8.27
N VAL A 8 10.17 -5.97 9.21
CA VAL A 8 9.09 -6.98 9.20
C VAL A 8 7.83 -6.44 9.89
N VAL A 9 6.68 -6.56 9.22
CA VAL A 9 5.36 -6.23 9.78
C VAL A 9 4.53 -7.51 9.95
N SER A 10 4.06 -7.81 11.17
CA SER A 10 3.23 -8.98 11.48
C SER A 10 1.84 -8.54 11.96
N VAL A 11 0.79 -8.92 11.23
CA VAL A 11 -0.59 -8.51 11.50
C VAL A 11 -1.52 -9.72 11.50
N ARG A 12 -2.49 -9.72 12.40
CA ARG A 12 -3.62 -10.67 12.39
C ARG A 12 -4.84 -10.00 11.80
N VAL A 13 -5.45 -10.63 10.82
CA VAL A 13 -6.66 -10.17 10.13
C VAL A 13 -7.63 -11.33 9.98
N GLU A 14 -8.89 -11.01 9.69
CA GLU A 14 -9.87 -12.04 9.37
C GLU A 14 -9.47 -12.82 8.10
N PRO A 15 -9.80 -14.12 7.99
CA PRO A 15 -9.39 -14.95 6.86
C PRO A 15 -9.80 -14.38 5.50
N HIS A 16 -10.99 -13.79 5.42
CA HIS A 16 -11.51 -13.21 4.18
C HIS A 16 -10.74 -11.96 3.73
N ILE A 17 -10.24 -11.15 4.68
CA ILE A 17 -9.37 -10.00 4.39
C ILE A 17 -8.04 -10.47 3.82
N LYS A 18 -7.46 -11.52 4.41
CA LYS A 18 -6.22 -12.13 3.89
C LYS A 18 -6.40 -12.64 2.46
N VAL A 19 -7.55 -13.23 2.11
CA VAL A 19 -7.85 -13.69 0.74
C VAL A 19 -8.02 -12.52 -0.22
N ALA A 20 -8.71 -11.46 0.21
CA ALA A 20 -8.89 -10.25 -0.59
C ALA A 20 -7.56 -9.57 -0.91
N LEU A 21 -6.67 -9.44 0.10
CA LEU A 21 -5.34 -8.86 -0.08
C LEU A 21 -4.50 -9.67 -1.08
N GLN A 22 -4.49 -11.00 -0.96
CA GLN A 22 -3.78 -11.88 -1.91
C GLN A 22 -4.34 -11.75 -3.33
N SER A 23 -5.66 -11.65 -3.46
CA SER A 23 -6.31 -11.48 -4.76
C SER A 23 -5.95 -10.15 -5.41
N ALA A 24 -5.90 -9.06 -4.63
CA ALA A 24 -5.49 -7.75 -5.13
C ALA A 24 -4.02 -7.74 -5.57
N ALA A 25 -3.12 -8.25 -4.72
CA ALA A 25 -1.69 -8.36 -5.04
C ALA A 25 -1.45 -9.20 -6.31
N GLY A 26 -2.15 -10.33 -6.45
CA GLY A 26 -2.07 -11.19 -7.63
C GLY A 26 -2.55 -10.51 -8.91
N ARG A 27 -3.61 -9.70 -8.85
CA ARG A 27 -4.12 -8.92 -10.00
C ARG A 27 -3.16 -7.84 -10.46
N GLU A 28 -2.44 -7.23 -9.53
CA GLU A 28 -1.47 -6.16 -9.83
C GLU A 28 -0.06 -6.67 -10.10
N MET A 29 0.15 -8.00 -10.09
CA MET A 29 1.47 -8.64 -10.24
C MET A 29 2.49 -8.10 -9.23
N ARG A 30 2.03 -7.80 -8.01
CA ARG A 30 2.82 -7.26 -6.91
C ARG A 30 3.02 -8.28 -5.81
N SER A 31 4.10 -8.13 -5.06
CA SER A 31 4.25 -8.87 -3.81
C SER A 31 3.23 -8.37 -2.77
N LEU A 32 2.96 -9.18 -1.74
CA LEU A 32 2.10 -8.73 -0.63
C LEU A 32 2.69 -7.53 0.11
N ALA A 33 4.02 -7.44 0.20
CA ALA A 33 4.70 -6.32 0.84
C ALA A 33 4.46 -5.02 0.05
N ASP A 34 4.72 -5.04 -1.26
CA ASP A 34 4.48 -3.87 -2.13
C ASP A 34 3.00 -3.46 -2.11
N MET A 35 2.09 -4.44 -2.13
CA MET A 35 0.65 -4.17 -2.03
C MET A 35 0.29 -3.45 -0.72
N ILE A 36 0.86 -3.88 0.40
CA ILE A 36 0.65 -3.22 1.70
C ILE A 36 1.22 -1.80 1.67
N GLU A 37 2.41 -1.58 1.11
CA GLU A 37 2.99 -0.24 0.98
C GLU A 37 2.09 0.69 0.17
N VAL A 38 1.57 0.22 -0.98
CA VAL A 38 0.60 0.95 -1.81
C VAL A 38 -0.63 1.33 -0.99
N MET A 39 -1.22 0.36 -0.29
CA MET A 39 -2.44 0.57 0.49
C MET A 39 -2.23 1.57 1.63
N VAL A 40 -1.12 1.45 2.37
CA VAL A 40 -0.80 2.36 3.49
C VAL A 40 -0.59 3.79 2.98
N VAL A 41 0.23 3.97 1.95
CA VAL A 41 0.50 5.30 1.41
C VAL A 41 -0.76 5.93 0.82
N THR A 42 -1.56 5.16 0.08
CA THR A 42 -2.83 5.64 -0.47
C THR A 42 -3.80 6.04 0.64
N TYR A 43 -3.92 5.21 1.68
CA TYR A 43 -4.77 5.50 2.83
C TYR A 43 -4.34 6.78 3.55
N CYS A 44 -3.06 6.91 3.92
CA CYS A 44 -2.54 8.10 4.57
C CYS A 44 -2.74 9.36 3.72
N ARG A 45 -2.46 9.31 2.42
CA ARG A 45 -2.73 10.44 1.50
C ARG A 45 -4.21 10.81 1.46
N SER A 46 -5.11 9.83 1.40
CA SER A 46 -6.56 10.07 1.36
C SER A 46 -7.10 10.71 2.64
N GLN A 47 -6.48 10.42 3.78
CA GLN A 47 -6.86 10.96 5.09
C GLN A 47 -6.09 12.24 5.47
N GLY A 48 -5.08 12.62 4.68
CA GLY A 48 -4.19 13.74 5.00
C GLY A 48 -3.20 13.45 6.14
N TYR A 49 -2.89 12.19 6.42
CA TYR A 49 -1.89 11.83 7.42
C TYR A 49 -0.47 12.11 6.91
N PRO A 50 0.43 12.65 7.77
CA PRO A 50 1.82 12.87 7.40
C PRO A 50 2.53 11.54 7.10
N LEU A 51 3.32 11.52 6.03
CA LEU A 51 4.14 10.39 5.60
C LEU A 51 5.62 10.80 5.65
N ASP A 52 6.13 11.02 6.85
CA ASP A 52 7.51 11.49 7.06
C ASP A 52 8.53 10.45 6.56
N GLY A 53 9.45 10.88 5.70
CA GLY A 53 10.51 10.03 5.15
C GLY A 53 10.08 9.12 3.99
N VAL A 54 8.81 9.11 3.59
CA VAL A 54 8.35 8.39 2.38
C VAL A 54 8.38 9.37 1.19
N PRO A 55 9.21 9.14 0.16
CA PRO A 55 9.27 10.03 -0.99
C PRO A 55 7.92 10.08 -1.71
N SER A 56 7.55 11.25 -2.24
CA SER A 56 6.27 11.43 -2.95
C SER A 56 6.15 10.52 -4.19
N ASP A 57 7.27 10.15 -4.81
CA ASP A 57 7.37 9.24 -5.94
C ASP A 57 7.61 7.77 -5.57
N ALA A 58 7.61 7.41 -4.28
CA ALA A 58 7.88 6.05 -3.81
C ALA A 58 6.94 4.98 -4.41
N LEU A 59 5.76 5.40 -4.87
CA LEU A 59 4.77 4.53 -5.48
C LEU A 59 4.24 5.15 -6.76
N PRO A 60 4.19 4.40 -7.88
CA PRO A 60 3.49 4.86 -9.06
C PRO A 60 2.04 5.11 -8.67
N ASN A 61 1.60 6.34 -8.92
CA ASN A 61 0.32 6.87 -8.48
C ASN A 61 -0.82 6.13 -9.21
N ASN A 62 -1.13 4.90 -8.79
CA ASN A 62 -2.24 4.11 -9.31
C ASN A 62 -3.53 4.46 -8.57
N LEU A 63 -3.77 5.76 -8.36
CA LEU A 63 -5.11 6.20 -8.03
C LEU A 63 -5.95 5.89 -9.28
N PRO A 64 -6.99 5.04 -9.23
CA PRO A 64 -7.94 5.00 -10.31
C PRO A 64 -8.46 6.43 -10.48
N LYS A 65 -8.17 7.04 -11.64
CA LYS A 65 -8.61 8.40 -12.01
C LYS A 65 -10.13 8.54 -12.14
N ASP A 66 -10.88 7.50 -11.78
CA ASP A 66 -12.33 7.43 -11.95
C ASP A 66 -13.05 7.65 -10.63
N ARG A 67 -13.08 8.91 -10.19
CA ARG A 67 -14.15 9.43 -9.32
C ARG A 67 -14.42 10.93 -9.51
N GLN A 68 -14.01 11.47 -10.66
CA GLN A 68 -14.32 12.83 -11.06
C GLN A 68 -15.24 12.81 -12.29
N ARG A 69 -16.44 12.26 -12.07
CA ARG A 69 -17.64 12.45 -12.90
C ARG A 69 -18.83 11.90 -12.10
N ASP A 70 -19.41 12.75 -11.26
CA ASP A 70 -20.76 13.30 -11.46
C ASP A 70 -20.95 14.50 -10.52
#